data_AF-A0A974P0D3-F1
#
_entry.id   AF-A0A974P0D3-F1
#
_cell.length_a   1.000
_cell.length_b   1.000
_cell.length_c   1.000
_cell.angle_alpha   90.00
_cell.angle_beta   90.00
_cell.angle_gamma   90.00
#
_symmetry.space_group_name_H-M   'P 1'
#
loop_
_entity.id
_entity.type
_entity.pdbx_description
1 polymer ?
#
loop_
_entity_poly.entity_id
_entity_poly.type
_entity_poly.pdbx_seq_one_letter_code
_entity_poly.pdbx_strand_id
1 'polypeptide(L)'
;MGAALWPPRFNRLRTKLTVLYAGLFVAILFVILSAVYAAVARNAERIVRDELAVSGLVFDRIWSLRSHELESGASVLARDFGFRAAVATEDAATIQSALDNLRTRLGIDAAFVVGLDGRVLAASSKSPARPTDAVLQAIAGQDTSAGVFVMAGTPTRRSRPPS
;
A
#
# COMPACT_ATOMS: atom_id res chain seq x y z
N MET A 1 7.46 1.96 55.25
CA MET A 1 6.63 2.98 55.91
C MET A 1 5.17 2.69 55.56
N GLY A 2 4.44 2.03 56.46
CA GLY A 2 3.03 1.63 56.23
C GLY A 2 2.10 2.76 56.62
N ALA A 3 1.30 3.26 55.67
CA ALA A 3 0.24 4.21 55.95
C ALA A 3 -0.90 3.47 56.67
N ALA A 4 -0.94 3.58 57.99
CA ALA A 4 -2.06 3.14 58.80
C ALA A 4 -3.28 4.04 58.49
N LEU A 5 -4.14 3.60 57.58
CA LEU A 5 -5.44 4.22 57.32
C LEU A 5 -6.39 3.86 58.48
N TRP A 6 -6.25 4.52 59.61
CA TRP A 6 -7.23 4.41 60.69
C TRP A 6 -8.52 5.11 60.24
N PRO A 7 -9.68 4.43 60.23
CA PRO A 7 -10.91 5.09 59.83
C PRO A 7 -11.26 6.18 60.87
N PRO A 8 -11.55 7.41 60.44
CA PRO A 8 -11.99 8.47 61.34
C PRO A 8 -13.24 8.01 62.13
N ARG A 9 -13.18 8.08 63.47
CA ARG A 9 -14.29 7.70 64.34
C ARG A 9 -15.29 8.85 64.38
N PHE A 10 -16.40 8.72 63.66
CA PHE A 10 -17.44 9.74 63.60
C PHE A 10 -18.50 9.53 64.67
N ASN A 11 -18.72 10.55 65.50
CA ASN A 11 -19.62 10.49 66.67
C ASN A 11 -21.09 10.86 66.35
N ARG A 12 -21.47 10.98 65.07
CA ARG A 12 -22.84 11.26 64.61
C ARG A 12 -23.28 10.20 63.59
N LEU A 13 -24.45 9.58 63.81
CA LEU A 13 -25.03 8.54 62.94
C LEU A 13 -25.09 8.95 61.46
N ARG A 14 -25.42 10.23 61.19
CA ARG A 14 -25.45 10.79 59.83
C ARG A 14 -24.10 10.67 59.12
N THR A 15 -23.00 11.04 59.79
CA THR A 15 -21.65 10.99 59.20
C THR A 15 -21.19 9.57 58.94
N LYS A 16 -21.56 8.62 59.82
CA LYS A 16 -21.25 7.18 59.63
C LYS A 16 -21.93 6.62 58.37
N LEU A 17 -23.20 6.96 58.16
CA LEU A 17 -23.95 6.59 56.95
C LEU A 17 -23.35 7.24 55.69
N THR A 18 -23.06 8.54 55.72
CA THR A 18 -22.47 9.25 54.57
C THR A 18 -21.13 8.64 54.15
N VAL A 19 -20.26 8.32 55.11
CA VAL A 19 -18.94 7.74 54.83
C VAL A 19 -19.06 6.31 54.29
N LEU A 20 -20.02 5.53 54.80
CA LEU A 20 -20.28 4.18 54.29
C LEU A 20 -20.73 4.24 52.81
N TYR A 21 -21.69 5.10 52.50
CA TYR A 21 -22.18 5.25 51.12
C TYR A 21 -21.12 5.85 50.19
N ALA A 22 -20.35 6.83 50.65
CA ALA A 22 -19.25 7.40 49.87
C ALA A 22 -18.17 6.35 49.59
N GLY A 23 -17.81 5.53 50.57
CA GLY A 23 -16.86 4.42 50.40
C GLY A 23 -17.38 3.37 49.41
N LEU A 24 -18.65 2.99 49.52
CA LEU A 24 -19.29 2.06 48.60
C LEU A 24 -19.32 2.63 47.17
N PHE A 25 -19.62 3.92 47.02
CA PHE A 25 -19.64 4.59 45.72
C PHE A 25 -18.25 4.59 45.06
N VAL A 26 -17.20 4.92 45.82
CA VAL A 26 -15.81 4.86 45.33
C VAL A 26 -15.42 3.43 44.94
N ALA A 27 -15.83 2.44 45.73
CA ALA A 27 -15.54 1.04 45.42
C ALA A 27 -16.21 0.61 44.10
N ILE A 28 -17.48 0.97 43.88
CA ILE A 28 -18.20 0.68 42.64
C ILE A 28 -17.52 1.37 41.45
N LEU A 29 -17.17 2.65 41.59
CA LEU A 29 -16.45 3.38 40.53
C LEU A 29 -15.11 2.72 40.18
N PHE A 30 -14.37 2.26 41.19
CA PHE A 30 -13.10 1.58 40.98
C PHE A 30 -13.26 0.27 40.20
N VAL A 31 -14.31 -0.50 40.49
CA VAL A 31 -14.64 -1.73 39.75
C VAL A 31 -15.00 -1.42 38.30
N ILE A 32 -15.85 -0.41 38.06
CA ILE A 32 -16.23 0.02 36.71
C ILE A 32 -14.99 0.45 35.93
N LEU A 33 -14.15 1.32 36.51
CA LEU A 33 -12.94 1.82 35.87
C LEU A 33 -11.98 0.68 35.52
N SER A 34 -11.79 -0.27 36.43
CA SER A 34 -10.93 -1.44 36.21
C SER A 34 -11.45 -2.33 35.08
N ALA A 35 -12.77 -2.57 35.04
CA ALA A 35 -13.40 -3.35 33.99
C ALA A 35 -13.27 -2.66 32.62
N VAL A 36 -13.52 -1.35 32.57
CA VAL A 36 -13.34 -0.54 31.36
C VAL A 36 -11.88 -0.54 30.92
N TYR A 37 -10.93 -0.32 31.83
CA TYR A 37 -9.50 -0.34 31.52
C TYR A 37 -9.06 -1.69 30.95
N ALA A 38 -9.48 -2.80 31.59
CA ALA A 38 -9.17 -4.14 31.11
C ALA A 38 -9.85 -4.44 29.76
N ALA A 39 -11.06 -3.92 29.53
CA ALA A 39 -11.73 -4.03 28.24
C ALA A 39 -10.96 -3.26 27.16
N VAL A 40 -10.63 -1.98 27.41
CA VAL A 40 -9.90 -1.12 26.48
C VAL A 40 -8.51 -1.67 26.18
N ALA A 41 -7.76 -2.10 27.19
CA ALA A 41 -6.42 -2.68 27.02
C ALA A 41 -6.46 -3.95 26.14
N ARG A 42 -7.47 -4.81 26.32
CA ARG A 42 -7.66 -6.01 25.48
C ARG A 42 -8.17 -5.68 24.08
N ASN A 43 -8.93 -4.59 23.92
CA ASN A 43 -9.52 -4.20 22.64
C ASN A 43 -8.51 -3.47 21.75
N ALA A 44 -7.66 -2.60 22.31
CA ALA A 44 -6.70 -1.80 21.55
C ALA A 44 -5.74 -2.68 20.73
N GLU A 45 -5.27 -3.79 21.31
CA GLU A 45 -4.35 -4.71 20.64
C GLU A 45 -5.04 -5.57 19.55
N ARG A 46 -6.34 -5.85 19.72
CA ARG A 46 -7.15 -6.57 18.72
C ARG A 46 -7.51 -5.68 17.55
N ILE A 47 -7.95 -4.45 17.82
CA ILE A 47 -8.32 -3.46 16.81
C ILE A 47 -7.15 -3.20 15.84
N VAL A 48 -5.93 -2.99 16.35
CA VAL A 48 -4.75 -2.72 15.50
C VAL A 48 -4.41 -3.91 14.59
N ARG A 49 -4.51 -5.15 15.09
CA ARG A 49 -4.20 -6.35 14.28
C ARG A 49 -5.26 -6.64 13.23
N ASP A 50 -6.54 -6.53 13.60
CA ASP A 50 -7.65 -6.77 12.67
C ASP A 50 -7.69 -5.70 11.58
N GLU A 51 -7.41 -4.43 11.92
CA GLU A 51 -7.36 -3.34 10.95
C GLU A 51 -6.17 -3.48 9.97
N LEU A 52 -5.02 -3.96 10.43
CA LEU A 52 -3.88 -4.28 9.56
C LEU A 52 -4.13 -5.49 8.65
N ALA A 53 -4.77 -6.55 9.18
CA ALA A 53 -5.12 -7.73 8.39
C ALA A 53 -6.19 -7.42 7.34
N VAL A 54 -7.23 -6.65 7.71
CA VAL A 54 -8.27 -6.19 6.78
C VAL A 54 -7.67 -5.23 5.74
N SER A 55 -6.78 -4.33 6.14
CA SER A 55 -6.09 -3.42 5.22
C SER A 55 -5.18 -4.16 4.25
N GLY A 56 -4.50 -5.23 4.68
CA GLY A 56 -3.69 -6.09 3.82
C GLY A 56 -4.52 -6.77 2.72
N LEU A 57 -5.66 -7.35 3.06
CA LEU A 57 -6.55 -8.01 2.09
C LEU A 57 -7.17 -7.02 1.10
N VAL A 58 -7.54 -5.82 1.55
CA VAL A 58 -8.07 -4.77 0.67
C VAL A 58 -6.98 -4.26 -0.26
N PHE A 59 -5.75 -4.06 0.24
CA PHE A 59 -4.61 -3.68 -0.58
C PHE A 59 -4.31 -4.74 -1.64
N ASP A 60 -4.22 -6.02 -1.26
CA ASP A 60 -3.99 -7.13 -2.19
C ASP A 60 -5.08 -7.19 -3.26
N ARG A 61 -6.33 -6.97 -2.87
CA ARG A 61 -7.44 -6.93 -3.81
C ARG A 61 -7.31 -5.78 -4.80
N ILE A 62 -7.07 -4.55 -4.32
CA ILE A 62 -6.87 -3.38 -5.19
C ILE A 62 -5.67 -3.60 -6.11
N TRP A 63 -4.58 -4.15 -5.58
CA TRP A 63 -3.38 -4.46 -6.35
C TRP A 63 -3.65 -5.47 -7.46
N SER A 64 -4.34 -6.58 -7.16
CA SER A 64 -4.71 -7.60 -8.15
C SER A 64 -5.63 -7.06 -9.26
N LEU A 65 -6.57 -6.18 -8.90
CA LEU A 65 -7.43 -5.51 -9.88
C LEU A 65 -6.60 -4.60 -10.78
N ARG A 66 -5.66 -3.85 -10.18
CA ARG A 66 -4.80 -2.94 -10.91
C ARG A 66 -3.86 -3.66 -11.86
N SER A 67 -3.22 -4.74 -11.42
CA SER A 67 -2.34 -5.54 -12.28
C SER A 67 -3.11 -6.12 -13.46
N HIS A 68 -4.33 -6.61 -13.23
CA HIS A 68 -5.17 -7.14 -14.30
C HIS A 68 -5.59 -6.07 -15.31
N GLU A 69 -5.90 -4.85 -14.85
CA GLU A 69 -6.21 -3.73 -15.74
C GLU A 69 -5.02 -3.34 -16.63
N LEU A 70 -3.81 -3.30 -16.05
CA LEU A 70 -2.58 -3.00 -16.79
C LEU A 70 -2.27 -4.07 -17.84
N GLU A 71 -2.36 -5.35 -17.46
CA GLU A 71 -2.14 -6.48 -18.36
C GLU A 71 -3.16 -6.49 -19.50
N SER A 72 -4.44 -6.28 -19.18
CA SER A 72 -5.51 -6.21 -20.17
C SER A 72 -5.29 -5.06 -21.17
N GLY A 73 -4.94 -3.87 -20.68
CA GLY A 73 -4.63 -2.73 -21.53
C GLY A 73 -3.44 -2.96 -22.46
N ALA A 74 -2.36 -3.55 -21.94
CA ALA A 74 -1.19 -3.93 -22.74
C ALA A 74 -1.53 -5.00 -23.77
N SER A 75 -2.32 -6.02 -23.40
CA SER A 75 -2.75 -7.12 -24.27
C SER A 75 -3.63 -6.63 -25.42
N VAL A 76 -4.59 -5.74 -25.13
CA VAL A 76 -5.44 -5.11 -26.15
C VAL A 76 -4.60 -4.31 -27.14
N LEU A 77 -3.65 -3.49 -26.65
CA LEU A 77 -2.77 -2.73 -27.52
C LEU A 77 -1.86 -3.63 -28.36
N ALA A 78 -1.27 -4.67 -27.77
CA ALA A 78 -0.41 -5.62 -28.47
C ALA A 78 -1.15 -6.45 -29.53
N ARG A 79 -2.46 -6.66 -29.36
CA ARG A 79 -3.31 -7.36 -30.35
C ARG A 79 -3.85 -6.45 -31.44
N ASP A 80 -3.79 -5.13 -31.26
CA ASP A 80 -4.24 -4.18 -32.26
C ASP A 80 -3.37 -4.25 -33.52
N PHE A 81 -4.02 -4.37 -34.69
CA PHE A 81 -3.32 -4.53 -35.96
C PHE A 81 -2.50 -3.28 -36.32
N GLY A 82 -3.02 -2.08 -36.03
CA GLY A 82 -2.32 -0.83 -36.31
C GLY A 82 -1.05 -0.70 -35.48
N PHE A 83 -1.13 -1.05 -34.20
CA PHE A 83 0.03 -1.09 -33.32
C PHE A 83 1.05 -2.15 -33.75
N ARG A 84 0.63 -3.37 -34.09
CA ARG A 84 1.54 -4.42 -34.59
C ARG A 84 2.23 -4.03 -35.89
N ALA A 85 1.51 -3.38 -36.81
CA ALA A 85 2.08 -2.88 -38.05
C ALA A 85 3.15 -1.81 -37.77
N ALA A 86 2.84 -0.84 -36.89
CA ALA A 86 3.80 0.18 -36.49
C ALA A 86 5.06 -0.40 -35.83
N VAL A 87 4.92 -1.45 -35.00
CA VAL A 87 6.05 -2.19 -34.42
C VAL A 87 6.87 -2.91 -35.51
N ALA A 88 6.21 -3.57 -36.46
CA ALA A 88 6.89 -4.29 -37.54
C ALA A 88 7.64 -3.36 -38.51
N THR A 89 7.16 -2.12 -38.70
CA THR A 89 7.81 -1.11 -39.53
C THR A 89 8.73 -0.17 -38.74
N GLU A 90 8.91 -0.41 -37.45
CA GLU A 90 9.68 0.44 -36.53
C GLU A 90 9.27 1.94 -36.58
N ASP A 91 7.98 2.21 -36.77
CA ASP A 91 7.45 3.59 -36.77
C ASP A 91 7.37 4.12 -35.34
N ALA A 92 8.50 4.64 -34.86
CA ALA A 92 8.67 5.13 -33.51
C ALA A 92 7.64 6.20 -33.10
N ALA A 93 7.18 7.05 -34.04
CA ALA A 93 6.21 8.10 -33.75
C ALA A 93 4.83 7.53 -33.46
N THR A 94 4.38 6.56 -34.26
CA THR A 94 3.09 5.89 -34.06
C THR A 94 3.10 5.01 -32.81
N ILE A 95 4.20 4.28 -32.55
CA ILE A 95 4.35 3.49 -31.33
C ILE A 95 4.33 4.39 -30.10
N GLN A 96 5.07 5.51 -30.12
CA GLN A 96 5.12 6.46 -29.00
C GLN A 96 3.76 7.09 -28.71
N SER A 97 2.99 7.48 -29.74
CA SER A 97 1.64 8.02 -29.59
C SER A 97 0.70 7.01 -28.92
N ALA A 98 0.74 5.76 -29.38
CA ALA A 98 -0.03 4.67 -28.78
C ALA A 98 0.34 4.42 -27.31
N LEU A 99 1.64 4.44 -27.00
CA LEU A 99 2.14 4.31 -25.63
C LEU A 99 1.74 5.49 -24.74
N ASP A 100 1.72 6.72 -25.26
CA ASP A 100 1.29 7.89 -24.49
C ASP A 100 -0.21 7.90 -24.22
N ASN A 101 -1.01 7.39 -25.16
CA ASN A 101 -2.44 7.19 -24.94
C ASN A 101 -2.67 6.12 -23.86
N LEU A 102 -1.99 4.98 -23.96
CA LEU A 102 -2.04 3.93 -22.93
C LEU A 102 -1.61 4.45 -21.55
N ARG A 103 -0.51 5.22 -21.51
CA ARG A 103 0.03 5.85 -20.30
C ARG A 103 -1.00 6.76 -19.63
N THR A 104 -1.62 7.62 -20.43
CA THR A 104 -2.62 8.59 -19.95
C THR A 104 -3.90 7.89 -19.49
N ARG A 105 -4.38 6.91 -20.28
CA ARG A 105 -5.59 6.14 -19.98
C ARG A 105 -5.44 5.31 -18.71
N LEU A 106 -4.29 4.66 -18.53
CA LEU A 106 -4.03 3.80 -17.37
C LEU A 106 -3.35 4.54 -16.23
N GLY A 107 -2.99 5.83 -16.35
CA GLY A 107 -2.33 6.58 -15.28
C GLY A 107 -1.02 5.95 -14.78
N ILE A 108 -0.20 5.45 -15.70
CA ILE A 108 1.13 4.88 -15.40
C ILE A 108 2.24 5.88 -15.71
N ASP A 109 3.40 5.75 -15.07
CA ASP A 109 4.52 6.69 -15.24
C ASP A 109 5.27 6.48 -16.55
N ALA A 110 5.30 5.23 -17.04
CA ALA A 110 6.08 4.83 -18.19
C ALA A 110 5.44 3.65 -18.94
N ALA A 111 5.57 3.65 -20.27
CA ALA A 111 5.26 2.52 -21.12
C ALA A 111 6.33 2.38 -22.22
N PHE A 112 6.66 1.13 -22.60
CA PHE A 112 7.73 0.84 -23.57
C PHE A 112 7.36 -0.37 -24.43
N VAL A 113 7.96 -0.45 -25.61
CA VAL A 113 7.97 -1.65 -26.44
C VAL A 113 9.39 -2.17 -26.55
N VAL A 114 9.56 -3.47 -26.35
CA VAL A 114 10.83 -4.19 -26.52
C VAL A 114 10.70 -5.13 -27.70
N GLY A 115 11.64 -5.05 -28.64
CA GLY A 115 11.75 -5.96 -29.77
C GLY A 115 12.23 -7.35 -29.36
N LEU A 116 12.12 -8.31 -30.29
CA LEU A 116 12.57 -9.70 -30.06
C LEU A 116 14.08 -9.81 -29.83
N ASP A 117 14.84 -8.81 -30.25
CA ASP A 117 16.29 -8.67 -30.03
C ASP A 117 16.64 -8.08 -28.65
N GLY A 118 15.64 -7.85 -27.79
CA GLY A 118 15.81 -7.26 -26.47
C GLY A 118 16.04 -5.76 -26.48
N ARG A 119 15.93 -5.09 -27.64
CA ARG A 119 16.10 -3.64 -27.74
C ARG A 119 14.79 -2.90 -27.53
N VAL A 120 14.86 -1.76 -26.87
CA VAL A 120 13.69 -0.87 -26.71
C VAL A 120 13.44 -0.14 -28.02
N LEU A 121 12.30 -0.43 -28.67
CA LEU A 121 11.90 0.17 -29.94
C LEU A 121 11.36 1.60 -29.74
N ALA A 122 10.52 1.79 -28.73
CA ALA A 122 9.99 3.10 -28.35
C ALA A 122 9.57 3.17 -26.89
N ALA A 123 9.44 4.39 -26.38
CA ALA A 123 8.99 4.71 -25.03
C ALA A 123 7.97 5.85 -25.06
N SER A 124 7.03 5.88 -24.11
CA SER A 124 6.15 7.04 -23.90
C SER A 124 6.96 8.32 -23.62
N SER A 125 6.50 9.48 -24.09
CA SER A 125 7.25 10.75 -24.07
C SER A 125 7.77 11.20 -22.69
N LYS A 126 7.04 10.90 -21.62
CA LYS A 126 7.40 11.29 -20.24
C LYS A 126 8.07 10.18 -19.43
N SER A 127 8.57 9.14 -20.10
CA SER A 127 9.18 8.02 -19.40
C SER A 127 10.46 8.44 -18.65
N PRO A 128 10.55 8.25 -17.31
CA PRO A 128 11.66 8.72 -16.49
C PRO A 128 12.97 7.95 -16.68
N ALA A 129 12.94 6.72 -17.21
CA ALA A 129 14.13 5.88 -17.41
C ALA A 129 13.92 4.82 -18.49
N ARG A 130 14.98 4.40 -19.19
CA ARG A 130 14.95 3.15 -19.99
C ARG A 130 14.80 1.95 -19.04
N PRO A 131 14.11 0.88 -19.47
CA PRO A 131 14.06 -0.36 -18.67
C PRO A 131 15.48 -0.83 -18.34
N THR A 132 15.71 -1.17 -17.08
CA THR A 132 16.99 -1.69 -16.59
C THR A 132 17.21 -3.12 -17.07
N ASP A 133 18.46 -3.57 -17.13
CA ASP A 133 18.81 -4.93 -17.53
C ASP A 133 18.12 -6.00 -16.67
N ALA A 134 17.85 -5.71 -15.39
CA ALA A 134 17.10 -6.58 -14.51
C ALA A 134 15.64 -6.78 -14.95
N VAL A 135 14.99 -5.72 -15.43
CA VAL A 135 13.62 -5.79 -15.97
C VAL A 135 13.61 -6.54 -17.30
N LEU A 136 14.60 -6.28 -18.17
CA LEU A 136 14.74 -7.00 -19.43
C LEU A 136 15.00 -8.50 -19.24
N GLN A 137 15.84 -8.87 -18.26
CA GLN A 137 16.08 -10.28 -17.91
C GLN A 137 14.84 -10.95 -17.31
N ALA A 138 14.06 -10.22 -16.49
CA ALA A 138 12.83 -10.75 -15.92
C ALA A 138 11.75 -11.01 -16.99
N ILE A 139 11.66 -10.15 -18.01
CA ILE A 139 10.77 -10.34 -19.17
C ILE A 139 11.27 -11.49 -20.05
N ALA A 140 12.58 -11.57 -20.32
CA ALA A 140 13.15 -12.61 -21.18
C ALA A 140 13.09 -14.02 -20.55
N GLY A 141 13.06 -14.11 -19.21
CA GLY A 141 13.00 -15.39 -18.49
C GLY A 141 11.59 -15.95 -18.26
N GLN A 142 10.54 -15.19 -18.57
CA GLN A 142 9.15 -15.63 -18.49
C GLN A 142 8.55 -15.71 -19.90
N ASP A 143 7.89 -16.83 -20.25
CA ASP A 143 7.12 -16.97 -21.50
C ASP A 143 5.87 -16.05 -21.57
N THR A 144 5.81 -15.00 -20.74
CA THR A 144 4.65 -14.12 -20.60
C THR A 144 4.93 -12.78 -21.27
N SER A 145 4.07 -12.37 -22.19
CA SER A 145 4.20 -11.14 -22.98
C SER A 145 3.86 -9.85 -22.23
N ALA A 146 3.43 -9.94 -20.97
CA ALA A 146 3.15 -8.82 -20.08
C ALA A 146 3.35 -9.22 -18.61
N GLY A 147 3.90 -8.33 -17.79
CA GLY A 147 4.15 -8.57 -16.36
C GLY A 147 4.27 -7.28 -15.56
N VAL A 148 3.94 -7.34 -14.27
CA VAL A 148 4.05 -6.21 -13.33
C VAL A 148 5.23 -6.46 -12.39
N PHE A 149 6.20 -5.55 -12.40
CA PHE A 149 7.39 -5.64 -11.55
C PHE A 149 7.44 -4.45 -10.61
N VAL A 150 7.61 -4.72 -9.30
CA VAL A 150 7.84 -3.68 -8.31
C VAL A 150 9.33 -3.31 -8.36
N MET A 151 9.65 -2.14 -8.89
CA MET A 151 10.98 -1.57 -8.74
C MET A 151 11.11 -1.00 -7.32
N ALA A 152 11.83 -1.72 -6.44
CA ALA A 152 12.31 -1.14 -5.21
C ALA A 152 13.23 0.05 -5.55
N GLY A 153 12.82 1.26 -5.20
CA GLY A 153 13.49 2.50 -5.59
C GLY A 153 14.97 2.51 -5.20
N THR A 154 15.84 2.28 -6.16
CA THR A 154 17.26 2.66 -6.07
C THR A 154 17.49 3.83 -7.01
N PRO A 155 17.99 4.98 -6.52
CA PRO A 155 18.14 6.18 -7.33
C PRO A 155 19.29 6.01 -8.33
N THR A 156 18.97 5.86 -9.62
CA THR A 156 19.96 5.81 -10.69
C THR A 156 20.45 7.22 -11.03
N ARG A 157 21.60 7.58 -10.44
CA ARG A 157 22.35 8.80 -10.71
C ARG A 157 22.98 8.73 -12.10
N ARG A 158 22.47 9.50 -13.08
CA ARG A 158 23.15 9.69 -14.38
C ARG A 158 24.47 10.46 -14.16
N SER A 159 25.61 9.80 -14.36
CA SER A 159 26.89 10.49 -14.56
C SER A 159 26.99 10.93 -16.03
N ARG A 160 26.97 12.25 -16.22
CA ARG A 160 27.29 12.96 -17.47
C ARG A 160 28.72 12.61 -17.92
N PRO A 161 28.99 12.28 -19.20
CA PRO A 161 30.36 12.05 -19.65
C PRO A 161 31.11 13.39 -19.75
N PRO A 162 32.43 13.42 -19.42
CA PRO A 162 33.26 14.58 -19.70
C PRO A 162 33.54 14.70 -21.21
N SER A 163 33.61 15.96 -21.64
CA SER A 163 33.98 16.44 -22.98
C SER A 163 35.35 15.97 -23.44
#